data_AF-A0A370TYS5-F1
#
_entry.id   AF-A0A370TYS5-F1
#
_cell.length_a   1.000
_cell.length_b   1.000
_cell.length_c   1.000
_cell.angle_alpha   90.00
_cell.angle_beta   90.00
_cell.angle_gamma   90.00
#
_symmetry.space_group_name_H-M   'P 1'
#
loop_
_entity.id
_entity.type
_entity.pdbx_description
1 polymer ?
#
loop_
_entity_poly.entity_id
_entity_poly.type
_entity_poly.pdbx_seq_one_letter_code
_entity_poly.pdbx_strand_id
1 'polypeptide(L)'
;MATLKALPALIRESFKRAQDSGDLTFYPTQVAILTCSGFPFQLRFSPALANKPKSNKPKGSKPVDPFENPAKGLFISDLQPSHYLVLNKFPVTHDHFILATREFKEQTDLLEKDDLAAAYQCLKNYRENGEELFGFFNSGEHSGASQPHRHIQFLPVDSMRTGIQGGPTWSILADKLIDSNDFPFTYFASQVPNNATPSQLHSLYLEMHAKACQIGRLNHTTLHKTTRKEESPISYNLGLTNHVMVLCPRTSEGPKISSATGEIIGPIALNGTILGGTLLVKNEEEWQALRNDESKLMDILDTIGIPSAKNET
;
A
#
# COMPACT_ATOMS: atom_id res chain seq x y z
N MET A 1 29.62 -4.60 -1.01
CA MET A 1 28.15 -4.50 -0.88
C MET A 1 27.62 -5.89 -0.62
N ALA A 2 27.03 -6.15 0.54
CA ALA A 2 26.33 -7.42 0.75
C ALA A 2 25.20 -7.50 -0.28
N THR A 3 25.30 -8.45 -1.20
CA THR A 3 24.19 -8.77 -2.10
C THR A 3 23.10 -9.37 -1.21
N LEU A 4 21.86 -8.87 -1.33
CA LEU A 4 20.66 -9.43 -0.69
C LEU A 4 20.40 -10.85 -1.22
N LYS A 5 21.31 -11.81 -1.08
CA LYS A 5 21.07 -13.18 -1.52
C LYS A 5 19.98 -13.76 -0.61
N ALA A 6 18.91 -14.27 -1.23
CA ALA A 6 17.77 -14.88 -0.55
C ALA A 6 17.00 -13.95 0.41
N LEU A 7 16.61 -12.74 -0.06
CA LEU A 7 15.76 -11.83 0.72
C LEU A 7 14.48 -12.52 1.25
N PRO A 8 13.73 -13.34 0.49
CA PRO A 8 12.52 -13.97 1.03
C PRO A 8 12.78 -14.83 2.27
N ALA A 9 13.86 -15.61 2.27
CA ALA A 9 14.26 -16.42 3.42
C ALA A 9 14.64 -15.52 4.61
N LEU A 10 15.42 -14.46 4.37
CA LEU A 10 15.81 -13.51 5.42
C LEU A 10 14.59 -12.83 6.06
N ILE A 11 13.60 -12.42 5.27
CA ILE A 11 12.35 -11.83 5.79
C ILE A 11 11.61 -12.86 6.66
N ARG A 12 11.38 -14.08 6.15
CA ARG A 12 10.68 -15.15 6.89
C ARG A 12 11.35 -15.48 8.21
N GLU A 13 12.67 -15.62 8.21
CA GLU A 13 13.44 -15.89 9.43
C GLU A 13 13.36 -14.72 10.42
N SER A 14 13.46 -13.48 9.94
CA SER A 14 13.35 -12.29 10.79
C SER A 14 11.96 -12.17 11.39
N PHE A 15 10.91 -12.39 10.58
CA PHE A 15 9.52 -12.39 11.04
C PHE A 15 9.30 -13.42 12.13
N LYS A 16 9.76 -14.66 11.92
CA LYS A 16 9.67 -15.72 12.92
C LYS A 16 10.39 -15.33 14.22
N ARG A 17 11.63 -14.84 14.15
CA ARG A 17 12.38 -14.42 15.34
C ARG A 17 11.66 -13.32 16.11
N ALA A 18 11.18 -12.28 15.41
CA ALA A 18 10.47 -11.15 16.00
C ALA A 18 9.12 -11.56 16.61
N GLN A 19 8.45 -12.56 16.04
CA GLN A 19 7.22 -13.12 16.60
C GLN A 19 7.53 -13.93 17.86
N ASP A 20 8.54 -14.80 17.82
CA ASP A 20 8.95 -15.65 18.94
C ASP A 20 9.47 -14.80 20.14
N SER A 21 10.10 -13.66 19.88
CA SER A 21 10.56 -12.71 20.92
C SER A 21 9.49 -11.72 21.41
N GLY A 22 8.33 -11.65 20.75
CA GLY A 22 7.26 -10.69 21.04
C GLY A 22 7.55 -9.26 20.57
N ASP A 23 8.56 -9.05 19.72
CA ASP A 23 8.89 -7.74 19.14
C ASP A 23 7.83 -7.27 18.12
N LEU A 24 7.14 -8.21 17.45
CA LEU A 24 5.96 -7.96 16.62
C LEU A 24 4.72 -8.69 17.14
N THR A 25 3.55 -8.18 16.77
CA THR A 25 2.24 -8.81 17.08
C THR A 25 1.48 -9.03 15.78
N PHE A 26 1.38 -10.28 15.35
CA PHE A 26 0.61 -10.65 14.16
C PHE A 26 -0.90 -10.66 14.46
N TYR A 27 -1.68 -10.04 13.57
CA TYR A 27 -3.14 -9.99 13.67
C TYR A 27 -3.76 -10.86 12.58
N PRO A 28 -4.23 -12.08 12.91
CA PRO A 28 -4.84 -12.95 11.91
C PRO A 28 -6.11 -12.33 11.35
N THR A 29 -6.36 -12.59 10.07
CA THR A 29 -7.54 -12.08 9.34
C THR A 29 -8.37 -13.23 8.79
N GLN A 30 -9.69 -13.08 8.81
CA GLN A 30 -10.58 -13.78 7.90
C GLN A 30 -10.51 -13.13 6.52
N VAL A 31 -10.73 -13.90 5.45
CA VAL A 31 -10.65 -13.41 4.07
C VAL A 31 -11.87 -13.84 3.28
N ALA A 32 -12.45 -12.90 2.54
CA ALA A 32 -13.50 -13.13 1.56
C ALA A 32 -13.07 -12.51 0.22
N ILE A 33 -13.51 -13.09 -0.89
CA ILE A 33 -13.30 -12.54 -2.22
C ILE A 33 -14.58 -11.84 -2.65
N LEU A 34 -14.46 -10.55 -2.99
CA LEU A 34 -15.51 -9.74 -3.60
C LEU A 34 -15.13 -9.46 -5.06
N THR A 35 -16.09 -9.10 -5.91
CA THR A 35 -15.82 -8.72 -7.30
C THR A 35 -16.24 -7.28 -7.56
N CYS A 36 -15.37 -6.49 -8.20
CA CYS A 36 -15.71 -5.16 -8.68
C CYS A 36 -15.10 -4.93 -10.07
N SER A 37 -15.92 -4.49 -11.02
CA SER A 37 -15.55 -4.32 -12.44
C SER A 37 -14.86 -5.56 -13.04
N GLY A 38 -15.29 -6.76 -12.64
CA GLY A 38 -14.69 -8.03 -13.07
C GLY A 38 -13.35 -8.39 -12.40
N PHE A 39 -12.84 -7.57 -11.50
CA PHE A 39 -11.62 -7.82 -10.74
C PHE A 39 -11.93 -8.40 -9.35
N PRO A 40 -11.28 -9.50 -8.95
CA PRO A 40 -11.39 -10.03 -7.59
C PRO A 40 -10.63 -9.16 -6.59
N PHE A 41 -11.24 -8.87 -5.45
CA PHE A 41 -10.63 -8.19 -4.31
C PHE A 41 -10.69 -9.06 -3.07
N GLN A 42 -9.61 -9.02 -2.29
CA GLN A 42 -9.62 -9.56 -0.94
C GLN A 42 -10.23 -8.53 0.01
N LEU A 43 -11.34 -8.89 0.63
CA LEU A 43 -11.78 -8.27 1.87
C LEU A 43 -11.11 -9.05 3.02
N ARG A 44 -10.33 -8.35 3.85
CA ARG A 44 -9.72 -8.92 5.05
C ARG A 44 -10.36 -8.33 6.29
N PHE A 45 -10.63 -9.17 7.29
CA PHE A 45 -11.20 -8.73 8.56
C PHE A 45 -10.41 -9.29 9.74
N SER A 46 -9.98 -8.42 10.65
CA SER A 46 -9.39 -8.83 11.92
C SER A 46 -10.06 -8.12 13.10
N PRO A 47 -10.87 -8.83 13.91
CA PRO A 47 -11.52 -8.22 15.07
C PRO A 47 -10.51 -7.77 16.14
N ALA A 48 -9.34 -8.40 16.19
CA ALA A 48 -8.27 -8.07 17.13
C ALA A 48 -7.66 -6.68 16.89
N LEU A 49 -7.77 -6.13 15.67
CA LEU A 49 -7.29 -4.77 15.36
C LEU A 49 -8.10 -3.69 16.06
N ALA A 50 -9.37 -3.93 16.37
CA ALA A 50 -10.19 -2.98 17.14
C ALA A 50 -9.61 -2.73 18.54
N ASN A 51 -8.91 -3.74 19.09
CA ASN A 51 -8.29 -3.72 20.41
C ASN A 51 -6.80 -3.35 20.39
N LYS A 52 -6.26 -2.90 19.24
CA LYS A 52 -4.85 -2.49 19.14
C LYS A 52 -4.55 -1.44 20.23
N PRO A 53 -3.46 -1.58 21.00
CA PRO A 53 -3.13 -0.63 22.03
C PRO A 53 -3.04 0.77 21.41
N LYS A 54 -3.95 1.65 21.82
CA LYS A 54 -3.87 3.07 21.47
C LYS A 54 -2.64 3.62 22.18
N SER A 55 -1.84 4.41 21.46
CA SER A 55 -0.69 5.08 22.08
C SER A 55 -1.19 5.93 23.24
N ASN A 56 -0.93 5.50 24.49
CA ASN A 56 -1.22 6.23 25.74
C ASN A 56 -0.26 7.43 25.90
N LYS A 57 -0.13 8.25 24.86
CA LYS A 57 0.72 9.43 24.89
C LYS A 57 -0.07 10.59 25.51
N PRO A 58 0.52 11.33 26.48
CA PRO A 58 -0.05 12.58 26.96
C PRO A 58 -0.32 13.51 25.77
N LYS A 59 -1.47 14.20 25.77
CA LYS A 59 -1.76 15.24 24.78
C LYS A 59 -0.60 16.26 24.80
N GLY A 60 0.10 16.40 23.68
CA GLY A 60 1.22 17.35 23.52
C GLY A 60 2.62 16.73 23.38
N SER A 61 2.81 15.42 23.58
CA SER A 61 4.10 14.78 23.27
C SER A 61 4.30 14.69 21.75
N LYS A 62 5.50 15.01 21.25
CA LYS A 62 5.83 14.84 19.83
C LYS A 62 5.55 13.39 19.38
N PRO A 63 4.98 13.19 18.18
CA PRO A 63 4.97 11.87 17.55
C PRO A 63 6.39 11.31 17.56
N VAL A 64 6.54 10.04 17.94
CA VAL A 64 7.84 9.36 17.91
C VAL A 64 7.90 8.71 16.56
N ASP A 65 8.95 9.02 15.81
CA ASP A 65 9.23 8.38 14.54
C ASP A 65 9.67 6.92 14.80
N PRO A 66 8.88 5.90 14.39
CA PRO A 66 9.24 4.51 14.58
C PRO A 66 10.46 4.08 13.75
N PHE A 67 10.85 4.88 12.76
CA PHE A 67 11.95 4.62 11.84
C PHE A 67 13.25 5.37 12.22
N GLU A 68 13.21 6.31 13.18
CA GLU A 68 14.43 6.96 13.68
C GLU A 68 15.28 5.98 14.50
N ASN A 69 14.63 5.18 15.36
CA ASN A 69 15.27 4.16 16.19
C ASN A 69 14.44 2.87 16.20
N PRO A 70 14.46 2.07 15.10
CA PRO A 70 13.67 0.84 15.03
C PRO A 70 14.13 -0.15 16.10
N ALA A 71 13.18 -0.86 16.71
CA ALA A 71 13.49 -1.90 17.68
C ALA A 71 14.40 -2.96 17.05
N LYS A 72 15.44 -3.41 17.77
CA LYS A 72 16.45 -4.34 17.23
C LYS A 72 15.85 -5.64 16.68
N GLY A 73 14.78 -6.14 17.31
CA GLY A 73 14.08 -7.34 16.83
C GLY A 73 13.26 -7.14 15.56
N LEU A 74 12.93 -5.89 15.21
CA LEU A 74 12.23 -5.57 13.96
C LEU A 74 13.18 -5.23 12.82
N PHE A 75 14.38 -4.75 13.11
CA PHE A 75 15.38 -4.44 12.09
C PHE A 75 15.86 -5.70 11.38
N ILE A 76 15.89 -5.66 10.04
CA ILE A 76 16.25 -6.81 9.21
C ILE A 76 17.66 -6.66 8.65
N SER A 77 17.88 -5.60 7.87
CA SER A 77 19.16 -5.38 7.18
C SER A 77 19.27 -3.94 6.71
N ASP A 78 20.49 -3.45 6.66
CA ASP A 78 20.82 -2.25 5.90
C ASP A 78 20.67 -2.51 4.39
N LEU A 79 20.20 -1.49 3.67
CA LEU A 79 20.23 -1.43 2.21
C LEU A 79 20.97 -0.15 1.80
N GLN A 80 22.30 -0.27 1.78
CA GLN A 80 23.21 0.84 1.58
C GLN A 80 23.00 1.51 0.20
N PRO A 81 23.21 2.84 0.09
CA PRO A 81 23.69 3.73 1.16
C PRO A 81 22.58 4.30 2.07
N SER A 82 21.37 4.46 1.56
CA SER A 82 20.38 5.39 2.11
C SER A 82 19.14 4.75 2.73
N HIS A 83 19.00 3.42 2.68
CA HIS A 83 17.82 2.72 3.18
C HIS A 83 18.15 1.58 4.14
N TYR A 84 17.12 1.06 4.78
CA TYR A 84 17.17 -0.18 5.53
C TYR A 84 15.79 -0.87 5.50
N LEU A 85 15.79 -2.15 5.86
CA LEU A 85 14.61 -3.00 5.92
C LEU A 85 14.23 -3.24 7.38
N VAL A 86 12.94 -3.11 7.69
CA VAL A 86 12.37 -3.35 9.02
C VAL A 86 11.04 -4.08 8.88
N LEU A 87 10.70 -4.95 9.82
CA LEU A 87 9.40 -5.61 9.87
C LEU A 87 8.31 -4.63 10.30
N ASN A 88 7.11 -4.80 9.74
CA ASN A 88 5.95 -4.15 10.31
C ASN A 88 5.71 -4.71 11.73
N LYS A 89 5.53 -3.83 12.72
CA LYS A 89 5.31 -4.24 14.12
C LYS A 89 3.94 -4.90 14.37
N PHE A 90 2.94 -4.54 13.56
CA PHE A 90 1.56 -4.99 13.71
C PHE A 90 1.00 -5.53 12.38
N PRO A 91 1.62 -6.57 11.81
CA PRO A 91 1.26 -7.07 10.50
C PRO A 91 -0.06 -7.85 10.53
N VAL A 92 -0.87 -7.68 9.48
CA VAL A 92 -2.04 -8.54 9.18
C VAL A 92 -1.74 -9.59 8.12
N THR A 93 -0.67 -9.36 7.36
CA THR A 93 -0.14 -10.27 6.34
C THR A 93 1.23 -10.74 6.83
N HIS A 94 1.49 -12.04 6.80
CA HIS A 94 2.79 -12.60 7.16
C HIS A 94 3.90 -11.94 6.35
N ASP A 95 5.08 -11.80 6.97
CA ASP A 95 6.28 -11.30 6.31
C ASP A 95 6.16 -9.88 5.75
N HIS A 96 5.19 -9.08 6.21
CA HIS A 96 5.09 -7.66 5.86
C HIS A 96 6.32 -6.90 6.38
N PHE A 97 7.11 -6.37 5.46
CA PHE A 97 8.28 -5.54 5.75
C PHE A 97 8.21 -4.19 5.07
N ILE A 98 9.07 -3.28 5.53
CA ILE A 98 9.10 -1.87 5.17
C ILE A 98 10.53 -1.52 4.77
N LEU A 99 10.66 -0.82 3.66
CA LEU A 99 11.87 -0.14 3.22
C LEU A 99 11.77 1.32 3.65
N ALA A 100 12.57 1.74 4.63
CA ALA A 100 12.59 3.11 5.15
C ALA A 100 13.89 3.81 4.74
N THR A 101 13.82 5.13 4.56
CA THR A 101 15.02 5.97 4.43
C THR A 101 15.77 6.01 5.77
N ARG A 102 17.10 6.17 5.73
CA ARG A 102 17.89 6.39 6.95
C ARG A 102 17.69 7.80 7.49
N GLU A 103 17.84 8.77 6.59
CA GLU A 103 17.56 10.16 6.90
C GLU A 103 16.06 10.36 6.86
N PHE A 104 15.57 11.18 7.78
CA PHE A 104 14.17 11.59 7.75
C PHE A 104 13.90 12.37 6.46
N LYS A 105 13.03 11.82 5.62
CA LYS A 105 12.44 12.48 4.46
C LYS A 105 10.94 12.45 4.59
N GLU A 106 10.25 13.48 4.12
CA GLU A 106 8.79 13.53 4.23
C GLU A 106 8.14 12.48 3.30
N GLN A 107 7.11 11.81 3.80
CA GLN A 107 6.29 10.83 3.09
C GLN A 107 5.46 11.48 1.97
N THR A 108 5.21 12.79 2.06
CA THR A 108 4.50 13.59 1.06
C THR A 108 5.39 14.02 -0.11
N ASP A 109 6.70 13.89 0.04
CA ASP A 109 7.64 14.25 -1.00
C ASP A 109 7.74 13.15 -2.06
N LEU A 110 8.09 13.53 -3.28
CA LEU A 110 8.27 12.62 -4.41
C LEU A 110 9.38 11.61 -4.09
N LEU A 111 9.14 10.36 -4.50
CA LEU A 111 10.17 9.32 -4.44
C LEU A 111 11.37 9.71 -5.30
N GLU A 112 12.55 9.58 -4.73
CA GLU A 112 13.80 9.83 -5.42
C GLU A 112 14.26 8.59 -6.19
N LYS A 113 15.25 8.79 -7.06
CA LYS A 113 15.85 7.71 -7.87
C LYS A 113 16.30 6.53 -7.00
N ASP A 114 16.90 6.83 -5.84
CA ASP A 114 17.46 5.81 -4.96
C ASP A 114 16.36 5.05 -4.19
N ASP A 115 15.23 5.69 -3.90
CA ASP A 115 14.05 5.03 -3.31
C ASP A 115 13.51 3.94 -4.25
N LEU A 116 13.34 4.29 -5.53
CA LEU A 116 12.85 3.38 -6.57
C LEU A 116 13.86 2.28 -6.89
N ALA A 117 15.17 2.59 -6.86
CA ALA A 117 16.23 1.61 -7.04
C ALA A 117 16.20 0.55 -5.93
N ALA A 118 16.12 1.00 -4.67
CA ALA A 118 16.07 0.11 -3.50
C ALA A 118 14.79 -0.74 -3.51
N ALA A 119 13.65 -0.16 -3.86
CA ALA A 119 12.40 -0.90 -4.01
C ALA A 119 12.48 -1.97 -5.11
N TYR A 120 12.99 -1.61 -6.28
CA TYR A 120 13.16 -2.56 -7.39
C TYR A 120 14.17 -3.67 -7.07
N GLN A 121 15.21 -3.39 -6.29
CA GLN A 121 16.14 -4.41 -5.82
C GLN A 121 15.42 -5.48 -4.97
N CYS A 122 14.50 -5.08 -4.10
CA CYS A 122 13.70 -6.01 -3.29
C CYS A 122 12.79 -6.88 -4.19
N LEU A 123 12.04 -6.24 -5.10
CA LEU A 123 11.14 -6.91 -6.04
C LEU A 123 11.89 -7.91 -6.96
N LYS A 124 13.03 -7.47 -7.50
CA LYS A 124 13.90 -8.31 -8.34
C LYS A 124 14.44 -9.50 -7.56
N ASN A 125 14.82 -9.31 -6.28
CA ASN A 125 15.34 -10.40 -5.49
C ASN A 125 14.30 -11.49 -5.19
N TYR A 126 13.06 -11.09 -4.85
CA TYR A 126 11.96 -12.05 -4.72
C TYR A 126 11.78 -12.86 -6.01
N ARG A 127 11.72 -12.18 -7.16
CA ARG A 127 11.61 -12.84 -8.47
C ARG A 127 12.76 -13.82 -8.75
N GLU A 128 14.00 -13.44 -8.44
CA GLU A 128 15.19 -14.29 -8.63
C GLU A 128 15.18 -15.53 -7.73
N ASN A 129 14.40 -15.53 -6.64
CA ASN A 129 14.17 -16.68 -5.77
C ASN A 129 12.86 -17.43 -6.10
N GLY A 130 12.19 -17.09 -7.21
CA GLY A 130 10.96 -17.74 -7.65
C GLY A 130 9.71 -17.32 -6.90
N GLU A 131 9.75 -16.20 -6.16
CA GLU A 131 8.64 -15.67 -5.38
C GLU A 131 8.19 -14.30 -5.90
N GLU A 132 6.96 -13.93 -5.59
CA GLU A 132 6.36 -12.67 -5.99
C GLU A 132 6.27 -11.69 -4.80
N LEU A 133 6.48 -10.41 -5.07
CA LEU A 133 6.42 -9.35 -4.08
C LEU A 133 5.60 -8.18 -4.61
N PHE A 134 4.66 -7.70 -3.80
CA PHE A 134 3.91 -6.49 -4.05
C PHE A 134 4.43 -5.36 -3.15
N GLY A 135 4.85 -4.26 -3.76
CA GLY A 135 5.26 -3.04 -3.08
C GLY A 135 4.20 -1.95 -3.20
N PHE A 136 4.08 -1.10 -2.18
CA PHE A 136 3.21 0.07 -2.26
C PHE A 136 3.74 1.28 -1.47
N PHE A 137 3.41 2.47 -1.97
CA PHE A 137 3.72 3.75 -1.36
C PHE A 137 2.45 4.58 -1.21
N ASN A 138 2.31 5.26 -0.07
CA ASN A 138 1.18 6.14 0.25
C ASN A 138 1.71 7.55 0.45
N SER A 139 1.32 8.50 -0.40
CA SER A 139 1.77 9.88 -0.31
C SER A 139 0.60 10.84 -0.16
N GLY A 140 0.67 11.77 0.80
CA GLY A 140 -0.38 12.76 1.04
C GLY A 140 -1.51 12.26 1.95
N GLU A 141 -2.32 13.21 2.43
CA GLU A 141 -3.35 12.98 3.46
C GLU A 141 -4.44 11.98 3.06
N HIS A 142 -4.77 11.88 1.77
CA HIS A 142 -5.84 10.99 1.29
C HIS A 142 -5.34 9.59 0.91
N SER A 143 -4.05 9.31 1.05
CA SER A 143 -3.45 8.05 0.60
C SER A 143 -3.52 6.91 1.61
N GLY A 144 -3.99 7.18 2.84
CA GLY A 144 -3.90 6.24 3.96
C GLY A 144 -2.49 6.12 4.56
N ALA A 145 -1.63 7.12 4.35
CA ALA A 145 -0.32 7.21 5.00
C ALA A 145 -0.48 7.47 6.51
N SER A 146 0.32 6.78 7.34
CA SER A 146 0.23 6.89 8.81
C SER A 146 1.53 7.32 9.49
N GLN A 147 2.66 7.33 8.78
CA GLN A 147 3.96 7.78 9.28
C GLN A 147 4.53 8.85 8.35
N PRO A 148 5.09 9.95 8.88
CA PRO A 148 5.61 11.05 8.08
C PRO A 148 6.99 10.75 7.50
N HIS A 149 7.76 9.84 8.10
CA HIS A 149 9.06 9.44 7.57
C HIS A 149 8.86 8.51 6.36
N ARG A 150 9.48 8.88 5.23
CA ARG A 150 9.47 8.17 3.94
C ARG A 150 9.74 6.67 4.07
N HIS A 151 8.76 5.89 3.62
CA HIS A 151 8.84 4.44 3.59
C HIS A 151 7.96 3.82 2.50
N ILE A 152 8.45 2.73 1.91
CA ILE A 152 7.73 1.85 0.97
C ILE A 152 7.44 0.53 1.68
N GLN A 153 6.20 0.04 1.55
CA GLN A 153 5.75 -1.19 2.21
C GLN A 153 5.74 -2.35 1.22
N PHE A 154 6.02 -3.55 1.71
CA PHE A 154 6.11 -4.75 0.89
C PHE A 154 5.35 -5.92 1.51
N LEU A 155 4.62 -6.65 0.66
CA LEU A 155 3.85 -7.83 0.99
C LEU A 155 4.24 -8.96 0.04
N PRO A 156 4.75 -10.10 0.55
CA PRO A 156 4.90 -11.29 -0.27
C PRO A 156 3.53 -11.76 -0.78
N VAL A 157 3.41 -12.00 -2.08
CA VAL A 157 2.11 -12.28 -2.70
C VAL A 157 1.55 -13.62 -2.20
N ASP A 158 2.40 -14.60 -1.93
CA ASP A 158 1.97 -15.87 -1.30
C ASP A 158 1.39 -15.65 0.10
N SER A 159 1.99 -14.77 0.90
CA SER A 159 1.43 -14.36 2.19
C SER A 159 0.09 -13.66 2.01
N MET A 160 -0.09 -12.85 0.95
CA MET A 160 -1.38 -12.27 0.59
C MET A 160 -2.41 -13.30 0.11
N ARG A 161 -2.01 -14.50 -0.35
CA ARG A 161 -2.96 -15.57 -0.71
C ARG A 161 -3.47 -16.35 0.51
N THR A 162 -2.78 -16.24 1.64
CA THR A 162 -3.16 -16.94 2.89
C THR A 162 -4.58 -16.57 3.32
N GLY A 163 -5.39 -17.62 3.56
CA GLY A 163 -6.76 -17.50 4.07
C GLY A 163 -7.85 -17.43 3.01
N ILE A 164 -7.50 -17.30 1.72
CA ILE A 164 -8.48 -17.34 0.63
C ILE A 164 -9.07 -18.75 0.54
N GLN A 165 -10.40 -18.85 0.58
CA GLN A 165 -11.15 -20.09 0.47
C GLN A 165 -12.20 -19.97 -0.64
N GLY A 166 -12.01 -20.68 -1.75
CA GLY A 166 -12.93 -20.63 -2.90
C GLY A 166 -13.04 -19.25 -3.56
N GLY A 167 -14.06 -19.08 -4.42
CA GLY A 167 -14.32 -17.84 -5.15
C GLY A 167 -13.47 -17.67 -6.43
N PRO A 168 -13.59 -16.51 -7.11
CA PRO A 168 -12.75 -16.16 -8.26
C PRO A 168 -11.26 -16.16 -7.90
N THR A 169 -10.42 -16.51 -8.88
CA THR A 169 -8.96 -16.54 -8.67
C THR A 169 -8.43 -15.12 -8.51
N TRP A 170 -8.00 -14.78 -7.30
CA TRP A 170 -7.38 -13.50 -7.02
C TRP A 170 -5.93 -13.44 -7.52
N SER A 171 -5.54 -12.27 -8.05
CA SER A 171 -4.17 -11.91 -8.40
C SER A 171 -3.93 -10.44 -8.05
N ILE A 172 -2.67 -10.01 -8.04
CA ILE A 172 -2.32 -8.60 -7.81
C ILE A 172 -3.02 -7.72 -8.84
N LEU A 173 -3.82 -6.77 -8.35
CA LEU A 173 -4.61 -5.88 -9.19
C LEU A 173 -3.71 -5.04 -10.12
N ALA A 174 -2.57 -4.54 -9.63
CA ALA A 174 -1.62 -3.76 -10.43
C ALA A 174 -1.21 -4.47 -11.74
N ASP A 175 -0.99 -5.78 -11.70
CA ASP A 175 -0.60 -6.58 -12.88
C ASP A 175 -1.76 -6.75 -13.88
N LYS A 176 -3.01 -6.51 -13.46
CA LYS A 176 -4.19 -6.52 -14.34
C LYS A 176 -4.53 -5.14 -14.90
N LEU A 177 -4.25 -4.08 -14.13
CA LEU A 177 -4.52 -2.71 -14.53
C LEU A 177 -3.67 -2.24 -15.71
N ILE A 178 -2.52 -2.88 -15.99
CA ILE A 178 -1.71 -2.54 -17.17
C ILE A 178 -2.44 -2.82 -18.50
N ASP A 179 -3.35 -3.80 -18.51
CA ASP A 179 -4.11 -4.24 -19.69
C ASP A 179 -5.57 -3.75 -19.69
N SER A 180 -5.96 -2.98 -18.66
CA SER A 180 -7.31 -2.43 -18.51
C SER A 180 -7.25 -0.90 -18.57
N ASN A 181 -8.39 -0.30 -18.90
CA ASN A 181 -8.66 1.12 -18.65
C ASN A 181 -10.04 1.30 -18.00
N ASP A 182 -10.66 0.20 -17.58
CA ASP A 182 -12.04 0.17 -17.08
C ASP A 182 -12.01 -0.10 -15.58
N PHE A 183 -11.99 0.98 -14.81
CA PHE A 183 -11.95 0.93 -13.37
C PHE A 183 -12.68 2.14 -12.76
N PRO A 184 -13.21 2.02 -11.53
CA PRO A 184 -14.04 3.06 -10.90
C PRO A 184 -13.32 4.42 -10.76
N PHE A 185 -11.99 4.39 -10.69
CA PHE A 185 -11.15 5.58 -10.62
C PHE A 185 -10.05 5.59 -11.69
N THR A 186 -9.56 6.80 -11.98
CA THR A 186 -8.40 7.05 -12.84
C THR A 186 -7.11 6.55 -12.18
N TYR A 187 -6.29 5.88 -12.97
CA TYR A 187 -4.93 5.47 -12.61
C TYR A 187 -4.02 5.57 -13.84
N PHE A 188 -2.72 5.46 -13.61
CA PHE A 188 -1.70 5.40 -14.65
C PHE A 188 -0.85 4.17 -14.41
N ALA A 189 -0.75 3.29 -15.40
CA ALA A 189 0.05 2.08 -15.32
C ALA A 189 1.18 2.14 -16.36
N SER A 190 2.35 1.59 -15.99
CA SER A 190 3.49 1.46 -16.88
C SER A 190 4.18 0.12 -16.68
N GLN A 191 4.59 -0.51 -17.78
CA GLN A 191 5.44 -1.70 -17.75
C GLN A 191 6.83 -1.30 -17.22
N VAL A 192 7.32 -2.00 -16.21
CA VAL A 192 8.69 -1.89 -15.74
C VAL A 192 9.59 -2.78 -16.61
N PRO A 193 10.61 -2.22 -17.29
CA PRO A 193 11.52 -3.01 -18.10
C PRO A 193 12.24 -4.09 -17.29
N ASN A 194 12.56 -5.21 -17.95
CA ASN A 194 13.46 -6.19 -17.37
C ASN A 194 14.83 -5.56 -17.11
N ASN A 195 15.33 -5.69 -15.88
CA ASN A 195 16.57 -5.04 -15.43
C ASN A 195 16.54 -3.52 -15.58
N ALA A 196 15.39 -2.90 -15.28
CA ALA A 196 15.24 -1.46 -15.31
C ALA A 196 16.35 -0.76 -14.50
N THR A 197 16.94 0.26 -15.11
CA THR A 197 17.89 1.12 -14.43
C THR A 197 17.15 2.06 -13.46
N PRO A 198 17.83 2.56 -12.40
CA PRO A 198 17.26 3.55 -11.50
C PRO A 198 16.67 4.78 -12.22
N SER A 199 17.34 5.26 -13.27
CA SER A 199 16.87 6.40 -14.06
C SER A 199 15.58 6.09 -14.82
N GLN A 200 15.45 4.89 -15.40
CA GLN A 200 14.22 4.48 -16.09
C GLN A 200 13.04 4.37 -15.12
N LEU A 201 13.23 3.77 -13.95
CA LEU A 201 12.21 3.67 -12.92
C LEU A 201 11.71 5.06 -12.48
N HIS A 202 12.65 5.99 -12.26
CA HIS A 202 12.34 7.36 -11.87
C HIS A 202 11.61 8.13 -12.96
N SER A 203 12.02 7.99 -14.23
CA SER A 203 11.31 8.59 -15.36
C SER A 203 9.86 8.09 -15.47
N LEU A 204 9.63 6.78 -15.40
CA LEU A 204 8.27 6.20 -15.42
C LEU A 204 7.41 6.77 -14.30
N TYR A 205 7.95 6.79 -13.08
CA TYR A 205 7.27 7.35 -11.92
C TYR A 205 6.89 8.83 -12.11
N LEU A 206 7.84 9.67 -12.52
CA LEU A 206 7.60 11.11 -12.73
C LEU A 206 6.62 11.38 -13.88
N GLU A 207 6.66 10.59 -14.96
CA GLU A 207 5.70 10.71 -16.06
C GLU A 207 4.27 10.41 -15.62
N MET A 208 4.06 9.33 -14.85
CA MET A 208 2.75 8.98 -14.30
C MET A 208 2.28 10.01 -13.28
N HIS A 209 3.17 10.51 -12.42
CA HIS A 209 2.85 11.56 -11.46
C HIS A 209 2.45 12.87 -12.15
N ALA A 210 3.17 13.27 -13.20
CA ALA A 210 2.85 14.46 -13.99
C ALA A 210 1.45 14.35 -14.64
N LYS A 211 1.12 13.19 -15.22
CA LYS A 211 -0.22 12.91 -15.76
C LYS A 211 -1.30 12.96 -14.67
N ALA A 212 -1.01 12.41 -13.49
CA ALA A 212 -1.92 12.46 -12.34
C ALA A 212 -2.16 13.89 -11.82
N CYS A 213 -1.12 14.72 -11.81
CA CYS A 213 -1.25 16.14 -11.48
C CYS A 213 -2.08 16.89 -12.53
N GLN A 214 -1.89 16.58 -13.82
CA GLN A 214 -2.65 17.20 -14.90
C GLN A 214 -4.15 16.86 -14.79
N ILE A 215 -4.49 15.58 -14.63
CA ILE A 215 -5.90 15.17 -14.52
C ILE A 215 -6.55 15.69 -13.24
N GLY A 216 -5.79 15.80 -12.13
CA GLY A 216 -6.25 16.44 -10.90
C GLY A 216 -6.63 17.91 -11.09
N ARG A 217 -5.86 18.66 -11.88
CA ARG A 217 -6.19 20.06 -12.24
C ARG A 217 -7.45 20.15 -13.07
N LEU A 218 -7.60 19.27 -14.07
CA LEU A 218 -8.75 19.26 -14.98
C LEU A 218 -10.05 18.91 -14.26
N ASN A 219 -9.99 18.02 -13.27
CA ASN A 219 -11.16 17.60 -12.48
C ASN A 219 -11.42 18.49 -11.26
N HIS A 220 -10.79 19.67 -11.19
CA HIS A 220 -10.92 20.61 -10.07
C HIS A 220 -10.68 19.99 -8.68
N THR A 221 -9.91 18.89 -8.62
CA THR A 221 -9.47 18.35 -7.33
C THR A 221 -8.56 19.35 -6.67
N THR A 222 -8.66 19.46 -5.34
CA THR A 222 -7.85 20.41 -4.59
C THR A 222 -6.40 19.94 -4.61
N LEU A 223 -5.58 20.57 -5.47
CA LEU A 223 -4.14 20.46 -5.37
C LEU A 223 -3.69 21.16 -4.07
N HIS A 224 -2.85 20.48 -3.31
CA HIS A 224 -2.22 21.08 -2.14
C HIS A 224 -1.23 22.15 -2.60
N LYS A 225 -1.23 23.30 -1.92
CA LYS A 225 -0.16 24.29 -2.08
C LYS A 225 1.11 23.70 -1.50
N THR A 226 2.05 23.37 -2.37
CA THR A 226 3.35 22.82 -1.98
C THR A 226 4.19 23.91 -1.33
N THR A 227 4.76 23.61 -0.17
CA THR A 227 5.68 24.51 0.56
C THR A 227 7.14 24.13 0.33
N ARG A 228 7.39 22.87 -0.05
CA ARG A 228 8.70 22.34 -0.43
C ARG A 228 8.70 22.00 -1.93
N LYS A 229 9.86 22.02 -2.56
CA LYS A 229 10.00 21.75 -4.00
C LYS A 229 9.75 20.28 -4.33
N GLU A 230 10.09 19.41 -3.38
CA GLU A 230 10.01 17.96 -3.48
C GLU A 230 8.61 17.45 -3.12
N GLU A 231 7.73 18.29 -2.56
CA GLU A 231 6.39 17.92 -2.12
C GLU A 231 5.46 17.64 -3.30
N SER A 232 4.73 16.52 -3.24
CA SER A 232 3.68 16.22 -4.22
C SER A 232 2.49 17.16 -4.01
N PRO A 233 1.94 17.79 -5.06
CA PRO A 233 0.73 18.61 -4.94
C PRO A 233 -0.55 17.77 -4.84
N ILE A 234 -0.47 16.45 -4.97
CA ILE A 234 -1.58 15.50 -4.86
C ILE A 234 -1.30 14.44 -3.79
N SER A 235 -2.36 13.90 -3.21
CA SER A 235 -2.31 12.60 -2.56
C SER A 235 -2.37 11.49 -3.62
N TYR A 236 -1.61 10.40 -3.44
CA TYR A 236 -1.63 9.25 -4.35
C TYR A 236 -1.17 7.97 -3.67
N ASN A 237 -1.54 6.83 -4.28
CA ASN A 237 -0.88 5.56 -4.03
C ASN A 237 -0.05 5.14 -5.24
N LEU A 238 1.08 4.50 -4.97
CA LEU A 238 1.90 3.80 -5.96
C LEU A 238 1.86 2.30 -5.63
N GLY A 239 1.58 1.45 -6.62
CA GLY A 239 1.71 0.00 -6.56
C GLY A 239 2.87 -0.44 -7.45
N LEU A 240 3.64 -1.43 -6.97
CA LEU A 240 4.88 -1.88 -7.59
C LEU A 240 4.91 -3.41 -7.61
N THR A 241 5.14 -3.99 -8.78
CA THR A 241 5.63 -5.37 -8.93
C THR A 241 6.97 -5.34 -9.64
N ASN A 242 7.62 -6.49 -9.84
CA ASN A 242 8.89 -6.53 -10.57
C ASN A 242 8.74 -6.16 -12.07
N HIS A 243 7.51 -5.97 -12.56
CA HIS A 243 7.20 -5.79 -13.98
C HIS A 243 6.12 -4.73 -14.25
N VAL A 244 5.38 -4.24 -13.25
CA VAL A 244 4.41 -3.15 -13.40
C VAL A 244 4.59 -2.09 -12.31
N MET A 245 4.36 -0.83 -12.67
CA MET A 245 4.19 0.29 -11.75
C MET A 245 2.84 0.95 -12.03
N VAL A 246 2.01 1.14 -11.00
CA VAL A 246 0.69 1.79 -11.10
C VAL A 246 0.60 2.93 -10.11
N LEU A 247 0.17 4.10 -10.58
CA LEU A 247 -0.09 5.28 -9.75
C LEU A 247 -1.57 5.63 -9.78
N CYS A 248 -2.18 5.78 -8.60
CA CYS A 248 -3.57 6.20 -8.42
C CYS A 248 -3.62 7.53 -7.67
N PRO A 249 -4.04 8.65 -8.29
CA PRO A 249 -4.34 9.89 -7.55
C PRO A 249 -5.52 9.66 -6.60
N ARG A 250 -5.34 10.06 -5.33
CA ARG A 250 -6.30 9.86 -4.24
C ARG A 250 -6.94 11.18 -3.83
N THR A 251 -8.25 11.15 -3.61
CA THR A 251 -9.07 12.31 -3.19
C THR A 251 -9.70 12.12 -1.81
N SER A 252 -9.75 10.89 -1.33
CA SER A 252 -10.21 10.53 0.01
C SER A 252 -9.51 9.27 0.49
N GLU A 253 -9.23 9.14 1.79
CA GLU A 253 -8.76 7.88 2.38
C GLU A 253 -9.82 6.78 2.26
N GLY A 254 -11.10 7.16 2.27
CA GLY A 254 -12.24 6.31 2.00
C GLY A 254 -13.50 6.80 2.73
N PRO A 255 -14.69 6.29 2.36
CA PRO A 255 -15.95 6.82 2.84
C PRO A 255 -16.41 6.16 4.14
N LYS A 256 -17.41 6.78 4.77
CA LYS A 256 -18.30 6.05 5.67
C LYS A 256 -19.31 5.30 4.81
N ILE A 257 -19.67 4.09 5.23
CA ILE A 257 -20.64 3.26 4.50
C ILE A 257 -21.88 3.06 5.37
N SER A 258 -22.97 2.62 4.76
CA SER A 258 -24.20 2.30 5.51
C SER A 258 -24.38 0.81 5.67
N SER A 259 -24.83 0.40 6.87
CA SER A 259 -25.29 -0.96 7.17
C SER A 259 -26.56 -1.30 6.37
N ALA A 260 -27.02 -2.55 6.46
CA ALA A 260 -28.29 -2.97 5.87
C ALA A 260 -29.52 -2.25 6.46
N THR A 261 -29.42 -1.71 7.69
CA THR A 261 -30.47 -0.96 8.36
C THR A 261 -30.41 0.55 8.09
N GLY A 262 -29.44 1.01 7.29
CA GLY A 262 -29.24 2.42 6.95
C GLY A 262 -28.41 3.20 7.96
N GLU A 263 -27.88 2.55 8.99
CA GLU A 263 -26.99 3.18 9.98
C GLU A 263 -25.61 3.40 9.39
N ILE A 264 -25.00 4.55 9.70
CA ILE A 264 -23.66 4.88 9.23
C ILE A 264 -22.63 4.09 10.05
N ILE A 265 -21.86 3.26 9.36
CA ILE A 265 -20.73 2.48 9.88
C ILE A 265 -19.43 2.87 9.15
N GLY A 266 -18.26 2.55 9.72
CA GLY A 266 -16.97 2.98 9.17
C GLY A 266 -16.33 4.16 9.92
N PRO A 267 -15.32 4.82 9.32
CA PRO A 267 -14.96 4.81 7.89
C PRO A 267 -14.17 3.58 7.42
N ILE A 268 -14.33 3.21 6.14
CA ILE A 268 -13.43 2.29 5.47
C ILE A 268 -12.19 3.06 5.03
N ALA A 269 -11.07 2.81 5.70
CA ALA A 269 -9.80 3.47 5.40
C ALA A 269 -8.98 2.62 4.40
N LEU A 270 -8.73 3.17 3.21
CA LEU A 270 -7.98 2.51 2.15
C LEU A 270 -6.60 3.14 1.95
N ASN A 271 -5.60 2.28 1.81
CA ASN A 271 -4.23 2.67 1.46
C ASN A 271 -3.77 1.93 0.19
N GLY A 272 -2.48 1.99 -0.12
CA GLY A 272 -1.89 1.39 -1.32
C GLY A 272 -2.09 -0.12 -1.48
N THR A 273 -2.51 -0.87 -0.46
CA THR A 273 -2.94 -2.27 -0.64
C THR A 273 -4.13 -2.39 -1.60
N ILE A 274 -4.88 -1.31 -1.83
CA ILE A 274 -5.95 -1.30 -2.82
C ILE A 274 -5.45 -1.60 -4.23
N LEU A 275 -4.21 -1.17 -4.57
CA LEU A 275 -3.56 -1.50 -5.85
C LEU A 275 -3.04 -2.95 -5.91
N GLY A 276 -3.03 -3.64 -4.77
CA GLY A 276 -2.90 -5.09 -4.71
C GLY A 276 -4.25 -5.80 -4.81
N GLY A 277 -5.38 -5.08 -4.81
CA GLY A 277 -6.72 -5.67 -4.74
C GLY A 277 -7.04 -6.19 -3.33
N THR A 278 -6.63 -5.47 -2.28
CA THR A 278 -6.87 -5.87 -0.88
C THR A 278 -7.38 -4.70 -0.04
N LEU A 279 -8.46 -4.95 0.69
CA LEU A 279 -9.09 -4.06 1.66
C LEU A 279 -9.03 -4.70 3.06
N LEU A 280 -8.98 -3.86 4.10
CA LEU A 280 -9.00 -4.29 5.49
C LEU A 280 -10.12 -3.57 6.24
N VAL A 281 -11.01 -4.35 6.84
CA VAL A 281 -12.08 -3.86 7.73
C VAL A 281 -11.79 -4.25 9.16
N LYS A 282 -12.25 -3.43 10.11
CA LYS A 282 -11.87 -3.54 11.52
C LYS A 282 -13.00 -4.03 12.41
N ASN A 283 -14.24 -3.95 11.95
CA ASN A 283 -15.40 -4.46 12.69
C ASN A 283 -16.25 -5.40 11.83
N GLU A 284 -17.07 -6.18 12.53
CA GLU A 284 -17.93 -7.20 11.93
C GLU A 284 -19.03 -6.58 11.05
N GLU A 285 -19.52 -5.39 11.39
CA GLU A 285 -20.59 -4.72 10.62
C GLU A 285 -20.11 -4.32 9.22
N GLU A 286 -18.90 -3.75 9.12
CA GLU A 286 -18.23 -3.44 7.84
C GLU A 286 -18.03 -4.71 7.01
N TRP A 287 -17.55 -5.78 7.67
CA TRP A 287 -17.31 -7.07 7.05
C TRP A 287 -18.58 -7.67 6.44
N GLN A 288 -19.66 -7.68 7.21
CA GLN A 288 -20.95 -8.21 6.75
C GLN A 288 -21.58 -7.31 5.69
N ALA A 289 -21.49 -5.99 5.83
CA ALA A 289 -22.05 -5.05 4.86
C ALA A 289 -21.45 -5.27 3.46
N LEU A 290 -20.13 -5.40 3.36
CA LEU A 290 -19.44 -5.61 2.08
C LEU A 290 -19.63 -7.02 1.49
N ARG A 291 -19.80 -8.04 2.35
CA ARG A 291 -20.05 -9.42 1.89
C ARG A 291 -21.49 -9.66 1.44
N ASN A 292 -22.44 -8.97 2.05
CA ASN A 292 -23.86 -9.11 1.72
C ASN A 292 -24.24 -8.29 0.48
N ASP A 293 -23.44 -7.28 0.13
CA ASP A 293 -23.69 -6.40 -0.99
C ASP A 293 -22.37 -5.92 -1.61
N GLU A 294 -21.91 -6.61 -2.65
CA GLU A 294 -20.66 -6.28 -3.35
C GLU A 294 -20.73 -4.94 -4.09
N SER A 295 -21.92 -4.39 -4.36
CA SER A 295 -22.04 -3.06 -5.00
C SER A 295 -21.45 -1.95 -4.13
N LYS A 296 -21.43 -2.14 -2.80
CA LYS A 296 -20.77 -1.21 -1.86
C LYS A 296 -19.27 -1.12 -2.10
N LEU A 297 -18.63 -2.15 -2.66
CA LEU A 297 -17.22 -2.05 -3.04
C LEU A 297 -17.04 -1.04 -4.17
N MET A 298 -17.91 -1.07 -5.18
CA MET A 298 -17.93 -0.08 -6.26
C MET A 298 -18.10 1.34 -5.68
N ASP A 299 -19.12 1.55 -4.85
CA ASP A 299 -19.39 2.84 -4.20
C ASP A 299 -18.18 3.36 -3.42
N ILE A 300 -17.46 2.48 -2.71
CA ILE A 300 -16.24 2.84 -2.01
C ILE A 300 -15.17 3.29 -3.01
N LEU A 301 -14.89 2.50 -4.05
CA LEU A 301 -13.83 2.78 -5.01
C LEU A 301 -14.11 4.05 -5.84
N ASP A 302 -15.37 4.36 -6.14
CA ASP A 302 -15.75 5.60 -6.83
C ASP A 302 -15.40 6.86 -6.02
N THR A 303 -15.32 6.75 -4.69
CA THR A 303 -15.10 7.92 -3.81
C THR A 303 -13.63 8.19 -3.47
N ILE A 304 -12.73 7.23 -3.73
CA ILE A 304 -11.35 7.32 -3.19
C ILE A 304 -10.37 8.03 -4.13
N GLY A 305 -10.75 8.23 -5.40
CA GLY A 305 -9.88 8.77 -6.44
C GLY A 305 -10.60 9.75 -7.36
N ILE A 306 -9.95 10.10 -8.46
CA ILE A 306 -10.56 10.88 -9.55
C ILE A 306 -11.40 9.93 -10.39
N PRO A 307 -12.68 10.22 -10.70
CA PRO A 307 -13.51 9.37 -11.54
C PRO A 307 -12.83 9.07 -12.89
N SER A 308 -13.10 7.89 -13.45
CA SER A 308 -12.70 7.62 -14.84
C SER A 308 -13.54 8.47 -15.80
N ALA A 309 -12.97 8.89 -16.93
CA ALA A 309 -13.66 9.74 -17.93
C ALA A 309 -14.91 9.11 -18.56
N LYS A 310 -15.28 7.88 -18.19
CA LYS A 310 -16.51 7.21 -18.63
C LYS A 310 -17.73 7.54 -17.75
N ASN A 311 -17.56 8.15 -16.58
CA ASN A 311 -18.67 8.43 -15.65
C ASN A 311 -19.50 9.70 -16.01
N GLU A 312 -19.42 10.22 -17.24
CA GLU A 312 -20.17 11.41 -17.70
C GLU A 312 -21.34 11.11 -18.67
N THR A 313 -21.78 9.85 -18.81
CA THR A 313 -22.98 9.51 -19.61
C THR A 313 -24.23 9.32 -18.77
#